data_AF-A0A395MPM9-F1
#
_entry.id   AF-A0A395MPM9-F1
#
_cell.length_a   1.000
_cell.length_b   1.000
_cell.length_c   1.000
_cell.angle_alpha   90.00
_cell.angle_beta   90.00
_cell.angle_gamma   90.00
#
_symmetry.space_group_name_H-M   'P 1'
#
loop_
_entity.id
_entity.type
_entity.pdbx_description
1 polymer ?
#
loop_
_entity_poly.entity_id
_entity_poly.type
_entity_poly.pdbx_seq_one_letter_code
_entity_poly.pdbx_strand_id
1 'polypeptide(L)'
;MTSLDGLHRQLNSPAANENRNTFIAKTTTNLTACLYQFLNTPPPPGVDGSASMIVELAVGIAANLPLESRDVAITYPLPGDIVQPHVMEVEKAALPVLEAQKGGEDGDDKDGDDEKKVKTGTLNKAAPLESGEGKDASESRRTDADKDTFVAALPKDSNRVRFAGFMALEVRGRQVLMKAPVWTL
;
A
#
# COMPACT_ATOMS: atom_id res chain seq x y z
N MET A 1 14.57 -8.25 -14.56
CA MET A 1 14.02 -9.22 -15.53
C MET A 1 12.71 -9.73 -14.99
N THR A 2 11.65 -9.60 -15.77
CA THR A 2 10.42 -10.36 -15.52
C THR A 2 10.66 -11.83 -15.91
N SER A 3 9.81 -12.74 -15.45
CA SER A 3 9.88 -14.15 -15.85
C SER A 3 9.72 -14.36 -17.37
N LEU A 4 9.07 -13.41 -18.06
CA LEU A 4 8.81 -13.47 -19.50
C LEU A 4 10.03 -13.06 -20.35
N ASP A 5 10.86 -12.12 -19.88
CA ASP A 5 12.12 -11.74 -20.55
C ASP A 5 13.03 -12.97 -20.76
N GLY A 6 13.13 -13.83 -19.75
CA GLY A 6 13.94 -15.06 -19.80
C GLY A 6 13.43 -16.11 -20.80
N LEU A 7 12.13 -16.07 -21.14
CA LEU A 7 11.49 -16.97 -22.09
C LEU A 7 11.48 -16.42 -23.53
N HIS A 8 11.91 -15.17 -23.75
CA HIS A 8 11.87 -14.51 -25.05
C HIS A 8 12.58 -15.30 -26.18
N ARG A 9 13.70 -15.98 -25.86
CA ARG A 9 14.42 -16.86 -26.81
C ARG A 9 13.58 -18.08 -27.24
N GLN A 10 12.78 -18.62 -26.33
CA GLN A 10 12.00 -19.83 -26.55
C GLN A 10 10.66 -19.50 -27.24
N LEU A 11 10.02 -18.38 -26.87
CA LEU A 11 8.81 -17.86 -27.51
C LEU A 11 9.01 -17.43 -28.97
N ASN A 12 10.22 -17.01 -29.33
CA ASN A 12 10.61 -16.68 -30.71
C ASN A 12 11.35 -17.83 -31.45
N SER A 13 11.34 -19.05 -30.89
CA SER A 13 11.94 -20.20 -31.56
C SER A 13 11.10 -20.68 -32.75
N PRO A 14 11.69 -21.35 -33.77
CA PRO A 14 10.93 -21.91 -34.89
C PRO A 14 9.80 -22.86 -34.45
N ALA A 15 10.05 -23.66 -33.41
CA ALA A 15 9.07 -24.56 -32.81
C ALA A 15 7.84 -23.81 -32.25
N ALA A 16 7.99 -22.57 -31.77
CA ALA A 16 6.85 -21.76 -31.34
C ALA A 16 5.93 -21.39 -32.53
N ASN A 17 6.51 -21.20 -33.73
CA ASN A 17 5.73 -20.92 -34.94
C ASN A 17 5.01 -22.18 -35.47
N GLU A 18 5.67 -23.34 -35.44
CA GLU A 18 5.04 -24.63 -35.76
C GLU A 18 3.88 -24.96 -34.82
N ASN A 19 4.07 -24.73 -33.51
CA ASN A 19 3.01 -24.88 -32.51
C ASN A 19 1.83 -23.92 -32.76
N ARG A 20 2.09 -22.66 -33.14
CA ARG A 20 1.05 -21.70 -33.53
C ARG A 20 0.27 -22.18 -34.76
N ASN A 21 0.94 -22.62 -35.81
CA ASN A 21 0.29 -23.13 -37.03
C ASN A 21 -0.56 -24.37 -36.74
N THR A 22 -0.04 -25.29 -35.91
CA THR A 22 -0.76 -26.49 -35.46
C THR A 22 -2.00 -26.12 -34.63
N PHE A 23 -1.88 -25.12 -33.75
CA PHE A 23 -3.00 -24.61 -32.96
C PHE A 23 -4.06 -23.92 -33.83
N ILE A 24 -3.66 -23.11 -34.82
CA ILE A 24 -4.57 -22.48 -35.78
C ILE A 24 -5.34 -23.57 -36.53
N ALA A 25 -4.66 -24.51 -37.19
CA ALA A 25 -5.31 -25.58 -37.96
C ALA A 25 -6.31 -26.40 -37.12
N LYS A 26 -5.92 -26.81 -35.91
CA LYS A 26 -6.80 -27.53 -34.98
C LYS A 26 -8.01 -26.70 -34.54
N THR A 27 -7.80 -25.42 -34.23
CA THR A 27 -8.86 -24.53 -33.75
C THR A 27 -9.84 -24.18 -34.87
N THR A 28 -9.36 -23.94 -36.08
CA THR A 28 -10.20 -23.76 -37.27
C THR A 28 -11.06 -24.99 -37.52
N THR A 29 -10.49 -26.20 -37.55
CA THR A 29 -11.28 -27.44 -37.73
C THR A 29 -12.35 -27.62 -36.66
N ASN A 30 -12.01 -27.37 -35.38
CA ASN A 30 -12.97 -27.48 -34.28
C ASN A 30 -14.07 -26.42 -34.35
N LEU A 31 -13.73 -25.17 -34.69
CA LEU A 31 -14.69 -24.07 -34.83
C LEU A 31 -15.64 -24.35 -36.00
N THR A 32 -15.10 -24.72 -37.16
CA THR A 32 -15.87 -25.11 -38.35
C THR A 32 -16.82 -26.28 -38.05
N ALA A 33 -16.34 -27.35 -37.41
CA ALA A 33 -17.18 -28.49 -37.04
C ALA A 33 -18.31 -28.10 -36.06
N CYS A 34 -18.02 -27.22 -35.09
CA CYS A 34 -19.02 -26.66 -34.19
C CYS A 34 -20.06 -25.82 -34.94
N LEU A 35 -19.64 -24.93 -35.85
CA LEU A 35 -20.55 -24.14 -36.67
C LEU A 35 -21.45 -25.01 -37.55
N TYR A 36 -20.92 -26.05 -38.18
CA TYR A 36 -21.71 -26.99 -39.00
C TYR A 36 -22.78 -27.75 -38.21
N GLN A 37 -22.68 -27.87 -36.88
CA GLN A 37 -23.73 -28.45 -36.05
C GLN A 37 -24.98 -27.56 -35.95
N PHE A 38 -24.85 -26.25 -36.19
CA PHE A 38 -25.92 -25.25 -36.03
C PHE A 38 -26.37 -24.60 -37.35
N LEU A 39 -25.79 -25.01 -38.48
CA LEU A 39 -26.12 -24.49 -39.81
C LEU A 39 -27.12 -25.38 -40.55
N ASN A 40 -27.96 -24.77 -41.39
CA ASN A 40 -28.86 -25.50 -42.28
C ASN A 40 -28.05 -26.33 -43.30
N THR A 41 -28.57 -27.49 -43.68
CA THR A 41 -27.94 -28.38 -44.67
C THR A 41 -28.43 -28.06 -46.09
N PRO A 42 -27.56 -27.82 -47.08
CA PRO A 42 -26.10 -27.74 -46.99
C PRO A 42 -25.62 -26.40 -46.39
N PRO A 43 -24.45 -26.39 -45.71
CA PRO A 43 -23.90 -25.15 -45.14
C PRO A 43 -23.65 -24.05 -46.19
N PRO A 44 -23.76 -22.77 -45.81
CA PRO A 44 -23.43 -21.66 -46.70
C PRO A 44 -21.96 -21.71 -47.17
N PRO A 45 -21.67 -21.32 -48.43
CA PRO A 45 -20.30 -21.26 -48.92
C PRO A 45 -19.48 -20.20 -48.16
N GLY A 46 -18.20 -20.48 -47.92
CA GLY A 46 -17.25 -19.55 -47.30
C GLY A 46 -17.09 -19.65 -45.78
N VAL A 47 -17.90 -20.46 -45.09
CA VAL A 47 -17.80 -20.68 -43.63
C VAL A 47 -16.39 -21.11 -43.20
N ASP A 48 -15.75 -22.03 -43.93
CA ASP A 48 -14.38 -22.48 -43.65
C ASP A 48 -13.36 -21.33 -43.69
N GLY A 49 -13.48 -20.45 -44.70
CA GLY A 49 -12.59 -19.30 -44.88
C GLY A 49 -12.79 -18.25 -43.79
N SER A 50 -14.05 -17.95 -43.43
CA SER A 50 -14.36 -17.06 -42.31
C SER A 50 -13.88 -17.62 -40.97
N ALA A 51 -14.03 -18.93 -40.74
CA ALA A 51 -13.53 -19.59 -39.53
C ALA A 51 -12.00 -19.50 -39.43
N SER A 52 -11.26 -19.75 -40.52
CA SER A 52 -9.80 -19.59 -40.53
C SER A 52 -9.39 -18.15 -40.25
N MET A 53 -10.01 -17.18 -40.92
CA MET A 53 -9.73 -15.75 -40.73
C MET A 53 -9.96 -15.30 -39.28
N ILE A 54 -11.05 -15.75 -38.64
CA ILE A 54 -11.34 -15.44 -37.23
C ILE A 54 -10.26 -16.02 -36.31
N VAL A 55 -9.86 -17.29 -36.52
CA VAL A 55 -8.85 -17.96 -35.69
C VAL A 55 -7.47 -17.35 -35.87
N GLU A 56 -7.06 -17.05 -37.11
CA GLU A 56 -5.80 -16.39 -37.42
C GLU A 56 -5.70 -15.00 -36.78
N LEU A 57 -6.76 -14.19 -36.86
CA LEU A 57 -6.83 -12.88 -36.21
C LEU A 57 -6.79 -13.00 -34.68
N ALA A 58 -7.54 -13.93 -34.09
CA ALA A 58 -7.55 -14.14 -32.64
C ALA A 58 -6.16 -14.57 -32.12
N VAL A 59 -5.49 -15.50 -32.80
CA VAL A 59 -4.13 -15.94 -32.47
C VAL A 59 -3.12 -14.81 -32.69
N GLY A 60 -3.26 -14.03 -33.75
CA GLY A 60 -2.42 -12.86 -34.03
C GLY A 60 -2.51 -11.79 -32.95
N ILE A 61 -3.72 -11.48 -32.47
CA ILE A 61 -3.95 -10.55 -31.35
C ILE A 61 -3.36 -11.12 -30.07
N ALA A 62 -3.67 -12.37 -29.72
CA ALA A 62 -3.18 -13.01 -28.49
C ALA A 62 -1.64 -13.11 -28.45
N ALA A 63 -0.99 -13.34 -29.60
CA ALA A 63 0.47 -13.41 -29.71
C ALA A 63 1.18 -12.05 -29.55
N ASN A 64 0.47 -10.93 -29.72
CA ASN A 64 1.00 -9.57 -29.63
C ASN A 64 0.39 -8.76 -28.48
N LEU A 65 -0.45 -9.38 -27.64
CA LEU A 65 -1.03 -8.72 -26.48
C LEU A 65 0.08 -8.37 -25.47
N PRO A 66 0.16 -7.13 -24.98
CA PRO A 66 1.12 -6.79 -23.92
C PRO A 66 0.78 -7.53 -22.62
N LEU A 67 1.49 -8.64 -22.34
CA LEU A 67 1.31 -9.47 -21.14
C LEU A 67 1.87 -8.82 -19.85
N GLU A 68 1.98 -7.49 -19.85
CA GLU A 68 2.52 -6.68 -18.78
C GLU A 68 1.38 -6.27 -17.82
N SER A 69 0.87 -7.23 -17.05
CA SER A 69 0.05 -6.94 -15.87
C SER A 69 0.92 -6.26 -14.82
N ARG A 70 1.03 -4.93 -14.91
CA ARG A 70 1.87 -4.10 -14.04
C ARG A 70 1.24 -4.00 -12.66
N ASP A 71 2.02 -4.32 -11.63
CA ASP A 71 1.62 -4.07 -10.24
C ASP A 71 1.66 -2.56 -9.96
N VAL A 72 0.48 -1.99 -9.77
CA VAL A 72 0.26 -0.57 -9.48
C VAL A 72 -0.01 -0.44 -7.99
N ALA A 73 0.96 0.13 -7.27
CA ALA A 73 0.80 0.38 -5.85
C ALA A 73 0.28 1.81 -5.63
N ILE A 74 -0.78 1.90 -4.82
CA ILE A 74 -1.34 3.14 -4.29
C ILE A 74 -1.00 3.17 -2.80
N THR A 75 -0.25 4.19 -2.38
CA THR A 75 0.20 4.33 -0.99
C THR A 75 -0.29 5.65 -0.44
N TYR A 76 -0.96 5.62 0.72
CA TYR A 76 -1.37 6.83 1.43
C TYR A 76 -0.50 7.00 2.68
N PRO A 77 0.41 7.99 2.74
CA PRO A 77 1.24 8.24 3.92
C PRO A 77 0.39 8.64 5.12
N LEU A 78 0.66 8.05 6.28
CA LEU A 78 -0.06 8.33 7.51
C LEU A 78 0.68 9.39 8.36
N PRO A 79 -0.04 10.20 9.15
CA PRO A 79 0.60 11.08 10.13
C PRO A 79 1.50 10.29 11.09
N GLY A 80 2.74 10.76 11.27
CA GLY A 80 3.79 10.11 12.05
C GLY A 80 4.79 9.29 11.21
N ASP A 81 4.45 8.91 9.97
CA ASP A 81 5.36 8.19 9.06
C ASP A 81 6.62 8.99 8.78
N ILE A 82 7.76 8.30 8.61
CA ILE A 82 9.00 8.94 8.16
C ILE A 82 8.86 9.31 6.68
N VAL A 83 9.19 10.55 6.31
CA VAL A 83 9.15 11.02 4.94
C VAL A 83 10.08 10.18 4.06
N GLN A 84 9.55 9.67 2.96
CA GLN A 84 10.27 8.87 1.97
C GLN A 84 10.42 9.67 0.66
N PRO A 85 11.57 10.33 0.38
CA PRO A 85 11.73 11.20 -0.78
C PRO A 85 11.54 10.52 -2.15
N HIS A 86 11.51 9.18 -2.19
CA HIS A 86 11.19 8.43 -3.40
C HIS A 86 9.71 8.56 -3.80
N VAL A 87 8.79 8.42 -2.84
CA VAL A 87 7.32 8.36 -3.06
C VAL A 87 6.56 9.54 -2.44
N MET A 88 7.22 10.38 -1.65
CA MET A 88 6.66 11.57 -1.02
C MET A 88 7.41 12.83 -1.47
N GLU A 89 6.69 13.95 -1.55
CA GLU A 89 7.20 15.28 -1.88
C GLU A 89 6.82 16.26 -0.77
N VAL A 90 7.80 16.92 -0.17
CA VAL A 90 7.54 17.84 0.95
C VAL A 90 7.09 19.19 0.42
N GLU A 91 5.85 19.54 0.74
CA GLU A 91 5.23 20.80 0.33
C GLU A 91 5.81 22.00 1.09
N LYS A 92 6.03 23.09 0.36
CA LYS A 92 6.64 24.32 0.89
C LYS A 92 5.60 25.36 1.33
N ALA A 93 4.38 25.27 0.80
CA ALA A 93 3.27 26.10 1.25
C ALA A 93 2.87 25.67 2.66
N ALA A 94 2.59 26.62 3.56
CA ALA A 94 2.02 26.28 4.86
C ALA A 94 0.61 25.68 4.68
N LEU A 95 0.23 24.71 5.53
CA LEU A 95 -1.16 24.25 5.59
C LEU A 95 -2.08 25.43 5.96
N PRO A 96 -3.27 25.53 5.34
CA PRO A 96 -4.30 26.46 5.81
C PRO A 96 -4.58 26.25 7.30
N VAL A 97 -4.67 27.34 8.05
CA VAL A 97 -5.03 27.28 9.46
C VAL A 97 -6.47 26.78 9.56
N LEU A 98 -6.68 25.70 10.33
CA LEU A 98 -8.02 25.30 10.70
C LEU A 98 -8.55 26.33 11.70
N GLU A 99 -9.61 27.05 11.32
CA GLU A 99 -10.35 27.92 12.24
C GLU A 99 -10.84 27.08 13.42
N ALA A 100 -10.12 27.14 14.54
CA ALA A 100 -10.53 26.49 15.77
C ALA A 100 -11.86 27.10 16.18
N GLN A 101 -12.92 26.27 16.24
CA GLN A 101 -14.25 26.73 16.63
C GLN A 101 -14.16 27.37 18.03
N LYS A 102 -14.23 28.70 18.08
CA LYS A 102 -14.13 29.48 19.31
C LYS A 102 -15.31 29.13 20.23
N GLY A 103 -15.07 28.24 21.19
CA GLY A 103 -16.04 27.79 22.18
C GLY A 103 -15.31 27.11 23.34
N GLY A 104 -15.38 27.60 24.58
CA GLY A 104 -16.00 28.86 25.01
C GLY A 104 -15.30 29.42 26.24
N GLU A 105 -15.59 30.70 26.53
CA GLU A 105 -15.42 31.28 27.86
C GLU A 105 -16.54 30.72 28.79
N ASP A 106 -16.42 30.97 30.10
CA ASP A 106 -17.20 30.44 31.24
C ASP A 106 -16.66 29.12 31.86
N GLY A 107 -16.40 29.03 33.18
CA GLY A 107 -16.50 30.06 34.22
C GLY A 107 -15.72 29.69 35.50
N ASP A 108 -15.41 30.70 36.31
CA ASP A 108 -14.80 30.57 37.64
C ASP A 108 -15.84 30.07 38.65
N ASP A 109 -15.54 29.02 39.41
CA ASP A 109 -16.26 28.69 40.63
C ASP A 109 -15.34 27.94 41.62
N LYS A 110 -15.18 28.53 42.80
CA LYS A 110 -14.55 27.93 43.99
C LYS A 110 -15.67 27.52 44.93
N ASP A 111 -15.61 26.32 45.52
CA ASP A 111 -15.41 26.14 46.97
C ASP A 111 -15.41 24.64 47.35
N GLY A 112 -15.09 24.33 48.62
CA GLY A 112 -15.71 23.20 49.33
C GLY A 112 -14.94 21.88 49.41
N ASP A 113 -14.20 21.72 50.50
CA ASP A 113 -13.62 20.46 51.00
C ASP A 113 -14.67 19.60 51.75
N ASP A 114 -14.72 18.28 51.52
CA ASP A 114 -15.10 17.28 52.55
C ASP A 114 -14.74 15.82 52.13
N GLU A 115 -14.30 14.99 53.08
CA GLU A 115 -13.84 13.62 52.86
C GLU A 115 -14.98 12.58 52.93
N LYS A 116 -15.02 11.59 52.00
CA LYS A 116 -15.65 10.27 52.29
C LYS A 116 -15.23 9.09 51.39
N LYS A 117 -14.13 8.46 51.80
CA LYS A 117 -13.88 6.99 51.84
C LYS A 117 -14.96 6.06 51.26
N VAL A 118 -14.67 5.43 50.11
CA VAL A 118 -15.17 4.09 49.74
C VAL A 118 -14.04 3.23 49.17
N LYS A 119 -13.78 2.08 49.81
CA LYS A 119 -12.97 0.99 49.23
C LYS A 119 -13.88 0.08 48.40
N THR A 120 -13.41 -0.41 47.24
CA THR A 120 -13.53 -1.81 46.73
C THR A 120 -13.00 -1.86 45.29
N GLY A 121 -12.18 -2.85 44.92
CA GLY A 121 -11.67 -2.95 43.54
C GLY A 121 -10.38 -3.79 43.38
N THR A 122 -10.38 -5.00 43.92
CA THR A 122 -9.29 -5.99 43.88
C THR A 122 -8.53 -6.08 42.56
N LEU A 123 -7.23 -5.75 42.57
CA LEU A 123 -6.26 -6.24 41.57
C LEU A 123 -5.56 -7.51 42.08
N ASN A 124 -5.18 -8.38 41.14
CA ASN A 124 -4.89 -9.77 41.45
C ASN A 124 -3.52 -10.03 42.10
N LYS A 125 -3.53 -11.03 42.98
CA LYS A 125 -2.43 -11.57 43.78
C LYS A 125 -1.40 -12.33 42.93
N ALA A 126 -0.13 -11.95 43.01
CA ALA A 126 1.02 -12.85 42.86
C ALA A 126 2.24 -12.31 43.66
N ALA A 127 2.82 -13.14 44.51
CA ALA A 127 3.94 -12.88 45.42
C ALA A 127 4.40 -14.22 46.03
N PRO A 128 5.56 -14.33 46.72
CA PRO A 128 6.85 -13.62 46.60
C PRO A 128 8.06 -14.61 46.67
N LEU A 129 9.27 -14.11 47.03
CA LEU A 129 10.45 -14.82 47.58
C LEU A 129 11.45 -15.42 46.54
N GLU A 130 12.78 -15.41 46.70
CA GLU A 130 13.63 -14.89 47.80
C GLU A 130 15.11 -14.58 47.41
N SER A 131 15.73 -13.68 48.20
CA SER A 131 17.16 -13.55 48.60
C SER A 131 18.36 -13.78 47.65
N GLY A 132 19.30 -12.83 47.67
CA GLY A 132 20.72 -13.01 47.29
C GLY A 132 21.56 -11.74 47.47
N GLU A 133 22.57 -11.75 48.35
CA GLU A 133 23.36 -10.57 48.75
C GLU A 133 24.48 -10.16 47.76
N GLY A 134 24.84 -8.87 47.73
CA GLY A 134 26.03 -8.35 47.06
C GLY A 134 26.29 -6.87 47.39
N LYS A 135 27.50 -6.54 47.86
CA LYS A 135 27.89 -5.19 48.32
C LYS A 135 28.52 -4.37 47.19
N ASP A 136 28.33 -3.05 47.19
CA ASP A 136 29.43 -2.06 47.10
C ASP A 136 28.93 -0.62 47.40
N ALA A 137 29.85 0.33 47.61
CA ALA A 137 29.62 1.56 48.38
C ALA A 137 29.96 2.89 47.66
N SER A 138 29.40 4.01 48.18
CA SER A 138 29.71 5.44 47.87
C SER A 138 29.44 5.89 46.41
N GLU A 139 29.13 7.14 46.02
CA GLU A 139 28.73 8.43 46.66
C GLU A 139 27.97 9.27 45.56
N SER A 140 27.31 10.42 45.73
CA SER A 140 27.06 11.34 46.87
C SER A 140 25.76 12.18 46.67
N ARG A 141 25.42 12.99 47.69
CA ARG A 141 24.60 14.24 47.78
C ARG A 141 23.34 14.47 46.92
N ARG A 142 22.29 14.90 47.64
CA ARG A 142 21.06 15.58 47.16
C ARG A 142 21.20 17.11 47.25
N THR A 143 20.48 17.82 46.39
CA THR A 143 19.85 19.17 46.49
C THR A 143 19.60 19.64 45.05
N ASP A 144 18.56 20.37 44.66
CA ASP A 144 17.20 20.57 45.19
C ASP A 144 16.34 21.09 44.00
N ALA A 145 15.03 21.28 44.16
CA ALA A 145 14.16 21.67 43.05
C ALA A 145 14.42 23.10 42.53
N ASP A 146 14.29 23.30 41.22
CA ASP A 146 13.64 24.50 40.67
C ASP A 146 12.79 24.16 39.44
N LYS A 147 11.90 25.09 39.09
CA LYS A 147 10.65 24.91 38.38
C LYS A 147 10.71 25.50 36.96
N ASP A 148 9.69 25.20 36.16
CA ASP A 148 9.33 25.91 34.94
C ASP A 148 10.42 26.02 33.84
N THR A 149 10.55 24.94 33.06
CA THR A 149 10.37 25.13 31.61
C THR A 149 9.69 23.92 30.97
N PHE A 150 8.35 23.92 30.98
CA PHE A 150 7.57 23.24 29.92
C PHE A 150 7.73 24.02 28.60
N VAL A 151 8.97 24.09 28.09
CA VAL A 151 9.13 24.09 26.64
C VAL A 151 8.62 22.70 26.25
N ALA A 152 7.40 22.65 25.71
CA ALA A 152 6.96 21.46 25.00
C ALA A 152 8.06 21.16 23.99
N ALA A 153 8.78 20.06 24.19
CA ALA A 153 9.85 19.67 23.31
C ALA A 153 9.18 19.27 21.99
N LEU A 154 8.96 20.25 21.10
CA LEU A 154 8.68 19.99 19.70
C LEU A 154 9.80 19.06 19.26
N PRO A 155 9.50 17.79 18.96
CA PRO A 155 10.52 16.91 18.49
C PRO A 155 11.08 17.51 17.20
N LYS A 156 12.34 17.22 16.90
CA LYS A 156 12.99 17.61 15.64
C LYS A 156 12.49 16.72 14.48
N ASP A 157 11.18 16.50 14.43
CA ASP A 157 10.42 15.59 13.57
C ASP A 157 10.11 16.24 12.21
N SER A 158 10.96 17.16 11.74
CA SER A 158 10.88 17.77 10.40
C SER A 158 11.05 16.79 9.25
N ASN A 159 11.22 15.49 9.56
CA ASN A 159 11.25 14.37 8.64
C ASN A 159 10.11 13.36 8.88
N ARG A 160 9.08 13.74 9.64
CA ARG A 160 7.84 12.97 9.79
C ARG A 160 6.68 13.67 9.10
N VAL A 161 5.80 12.89 8.48
CA VAL A 161 4.55 13.37 7.89
C VAL A 161 3.63 13.86 9.01
N ARG A 162 3.22 15.13 8.93
CA ARG A 162 2.12 15.72 9.70
C ARG A 162 0.78 15.53 8.98
N PHE A 163 0.78 15.67 7.66
CA PHE A 163 -0.40 15.54 6.81
C PHE A 163 0.01 15.11 5.39
N ALA A 164 -0.81 14.29 4.74
CA ALA A 164 -0.67 13.93 3.34
C ALA A 164 -1.90 14.46 2.57
N GLY A 165 -1.67 15.33 1.58
CA GLY A 165 -2.75 15.92 0.78
C GLY A 165 -3.29 14.98 -0.29
N PHE A 166 -2.49 13.98 -0.70
CA PHE A 166 -2.90 12.97 -1.66
C PHE A 166 -2.08 11.68 -1.55
N MET A 167 -2.45 10.68 -2.35
CA MET A 167 -1.79 9.38 -2.44
C MET A 167 -0.53 9.44 -3.31
N ALA A 168 0.43 8.57 -3.05
CA ALA A 168 1.49 8.23 -4.00
C ALA A 168 1.01 7.10 -4.93
N LEU A 169 1.48 7.13 -6.18
CA LEU A 169 1.18 6.14 -7.20
C LEU A 169 2.48 5.68 -7.87
N GLU A 170 2.76 4.38 -7.85
CA GLU A 170 3.93 3.80 -8.52
C GLU A 170 3.58 2.55 -9.33
N VAL A 171 4.37 2.33 -10.38
CA VAL A 171 4.50 1.02 -11.03
C VAL A 171 5.70 0.33 -10.41
N ARG A 172 5.46 -0.71 -9.60
CA ARG A 172 6.51 -1.34 -8.79
C ARG A 172 7.70 -1.77 -9.64
N GLY A 173 8.89 -1.40 -9.19
CA GLY A 173 10.16 -1.75 -9.85
C GLY A 173 10.41 -1.05 -11.19
N ARG A 174 9.62 -0.02 -11.56
CA ARG A 174 9.90 0.83 -12.73
C ARG A 174 9.94 2.32 -12.42
N GLN A 175 8.82 2.91 -12.00
CA GLN A 175 8.71 4.36 -11.84
C GLN A 175 7.59 4.76 -10.89
N VAL A 176 7.83 5.85 -10.16
CA VAL A 176 6.80 6.59 -9.44
C VAL A 176 6.07 7.47 -10.45
N LEU A 177 4.76 7.29 -10.59
CA LEU A 177 3.89 8.08 -11.46
C LEU A 177 3.47 9.39 -10.80
N MET A 178 3.29 9.38 -9.48
CA MET A 178 2.93 10.54 -8.67
C MET A 178 3.49 10.35 -7.26
N LYS A 179 4.12 11.40 -6.71
CA LYS A 179 4.49 11.43 -5.29
C LYS A 179 3.33 11.97 -4.45
N ALA A 180 3.18 11.46 -3.23
CA ALA A 180 2.25 12.03 -2.26
C ALA A 180 2.77 13.42 -1.81
N PRO A 181 1.99 14.51 -1.96
CA PRO A 181 2.32 15.80 -1.35
C PRO A 181 2.12 15.68 0.16
N VAL A 182 3.19 15.89 0.93
CA VAL A 182 3.21 15.78 2.39
C VAL A 182 3.72 17.05 3.05
N TRP A 183 3.16 17.38 4.20
CA TRP A 183 3.64 18.42 5.10
C TRP A 183 4.25 17.74 6.31
N THR A 184 5.32 18.31 6.88
CA THR A 184 6.01 17.74 8.03
C THR A 184 5.62 18.40 9.35
N LEU A 185 6.06 17.82 10.47
CA LEU A 185 5.99 18.43 11.80
C LEU A 185 7.00 19.57 11.96
#